data_AF-A0A7G1N6I9-F1
#
_entry.id   AF-A0A7G1N6I9-F1
#
_cell.length_a   1.000
_cell.length_b   1.000
_cell.length_c   1.000
_cell.angle_alpha   90.00
_cell.angle_beta   90.00
_cell.angle_gamma   90.00
#
_symmetry.space_group_name_H-M   'P 1'
#
loop_
_entity.id
_entity.type
_entity.pdbx_description
1 polymer ?
#
loop_
_entity_poly.entity_id
_entity_poly.type
_entity_poly.pdbx_seq_one_letter_code
_entity_poly.pdbx_strand_id
1 'polypeptide(L)'
;MHDLADRLDRLCRLLGGGELARRAREYGVAEHLERVLGAVRDGTDPERVRADLEALDEGFARHGIDGLTTRTRAYPRLSGTVGHPVLRGWVCPATHRCSRFTQHDTGTPGGDAGPVCEALGTPLVWVEIEL
;
A
#
# COMPACT_ATOMS: atom_id res chain seq x y z
N MET A 1 -8.76 -5.89 8.83
CA MET A 1 -9.02 -4.81 9.81
C MET A 1 -8.00 -4.98 10.93
N HIS A 2 -7.21 -3.95 11.23
CA HIS A 2 -6.24 -3.99 12.33
C HIS A 2 -6.95 -3.61 13.63
N ASP A 3 -6.70 -4.36 14.70
CA ASP A 3 -7.25 -4.03 16.00
C ASP A 3 -6.68 -2.69 16.52
N LEU A 4 -7.48 -1.94 17.26
CA LEU A 4 -7.08 -0.63 17.78
C LEU A 4 -5.87 -0.75 18.72
N ALA A 5 -5.82 -1.80 19.54
CA ALA A 5 -4.72 -2.02 20.46
C ALA A 5 -3.40 -2.28 19.70
N ASP A 6 -3.45 -3.04 18.60
CA ASP A 6 -2.28 -3.30 17.74
C ASP A 6 -1.71 -2.01 17.14
N ARG A 7 -2.59 -1.11 16.67
CA ARG A 7 -2.18 0.18 16.09
C ARG A 7 -1.55 1.10 17.14
N LEU A 8 -2.14 1.16 18.32
CA LEU A 8 -1.63 1.97 19.44
C LEU A 8 -0.30 1.44 19.96
N ASP A 9 -0.14 0.12 20.12
CA ASP A 9 1.12 -0.48 20.52
C ASP A 9 2.25 -0.14 19.51
N ARG A 10 1.97 -0.23 18.21
CA ARG A 10 2.93 0.19 17.18
C ARG A 10 3.27 1.68 17.28
N LEU A 11 2.28 2.54 17.44
CA LEU A 11 2.50 3.98 17.62
C LEU A 11 3.39 4.25 18.86
N CYS A 12 3.12 3.59 19.98
CA CYS A 12 3.91 3.71 21.21
C CYS A 12 5.38 3.32 21.01
N ARG A 13 5.66 2.26 20.26
CA ARG A 13 7.03 1.87 19.92
C ARG A 13 7.74 2.93 19.07
N LEU A 14 7.03 3.55 18.12
CA LEU A 14 7.58 4.59 17.23
C LEU A 14 7.82 5.92 17.94
N LEU A 15 7.09 6.21 19.02
CA LEU A 15 7.31 7.39 19.86
C LEU A 15 8.61 7.31 20.67
N GLY A 16 9.11 6.10 20.91
CA GLY A 16 10.41 5.87 21.55
C GLY A 16 11.53 6.57 20.77
N GLY A 17 12.20 7.53 21.40
CA GLY A 17 13.32 8.27 20.79
C GLY A 17 12.94 9.58 20.09
N GLY A 18 11.67 10.00 20.10
CA GLY A 18 11.24 11.34 19.68
C GLY A 18 11.29 11.64 18.17
N GLU A 19 11.85 10.74 17.38
CA GLU A 19 11.98 10.87 15.92
C GLU A 19 10.62 10.97 15.22
N LEU A 20 9.62 10.21 15.68
CA LEU A 20 8.26 10.30 15.14
C LEU A 20 7.67 11.70 15.33
N ALA A 21 7.80 12.28 16.53
CA ALA A 21 7.29 13.61 16.81
C ALA A 21 8.02 14.70 15.99
N ARG A 22 9.33 14.52 15.75
CA ARG A 22 10.12 15.38 14.87
C ARG A 22 9.60 15.34 13.44
N ARG A 23 9.42 14.13 12.88
CA ARG A 23 8.90 13.94 11.52
C ARG A 23 7.47 14.43 11.37
N ALA A 24 6.62 14.21 12.38
CA ALA A 24 5.25 14.70 12.36
C ALA A 24 5.20 16.24 12.22
N ARG A 25 6.10 16.97 12.87
CA ARG A 25 6.24 18.42 12.67
C ARG A 25 6.77 18.78 11.28
N GLU A 26 7.80 18.09 10.82
CA GLU A 26 8.40 18.29 9.49
C GLU A 26 7.38 18.10 8.36
N TYR A 27 6.48 17.14 8.51
CA TYR A 27 5.42 16.84 7.55
C TYR A 27 4.10 17.57 7.82
N GLY A 28 4.03 18.43 8.84
CA GLY A 28 2.82 19.20 9.15
C GLY A 28 1.63 18.38 9.67
N VAL A 29 1.88 17.18 10.22
CA VAL A 29 0.87 16.24 10.73
C VAL A 29 0.91 16.09 12.26
N ALA A 30 1.63 16.98 12.95
CA ALA A 30 1.79 16.95 14.40
C ALA A 30 0.47 17.05 15.17
N GLU A 31 -0.51 17.82 14.66
CA GLU A 31 -1.82 17.96 15.29
C GLU A 31 -2.55 16.60 15.39
N HIS A 32 -2.47 15.76 14.35
CA HIS A 32 -3.08 14.43 14.37
C HIS A 32 -2.42 13.53 15.42
N LEU A 33 -1.10 13.59 15.53
CA LEU A 33 -0.37 12.83 16.55
C LEU A 33 -0.75 13.29 17.97
N GLU A 34 -0.86 14.61 18.19
CA GLU A 34 -1.26 15.18 19.47
C GLU A 34 -2.70 14.81 19.84
N ARG A 35 -3.62 14.81 18.88
CA ARG A 35 -5.01 14.37 19.07
C ARG A 35 -5.11 12.90 19.49
N VAL A 36 -4.38 11.99 18.82
CA VAL A 36 -4.33 10.58 19.21
C VAL A 36 -3.83 10.45 20.65
N LEU A 37 -2.73 11.13 21.00
CA LEU A 37 -2.15 11.07 22.34
C LEU A 37 -3.05 11.67 23.42
N GLY A 38 -3.76 12.76 23.12
CA GLY A 38 -4.77 13.32 24.00
C GLY A 38 -5.92 12.35 24.23
N ALA A 39 -6.49 11.81 23.16
CA ALA A 39 -7.62 10.88 23.22
C ALA A 39 -7.30 9.61 24.02
N VAL A 40 -6.07 9.08 23.90
CA VAL A 40 -5.60 7.93 24.68
C VAL A 40 -5.49 8.25 26.17
N ARG A 41 -4.97 9.44 26.53
CA ARG A 41 -4.84 9.85 27.94
C ARG A 41 -6.18 10.11 28.62
N ASP A 42 -7.10 10.71 27.87
CA ASP A 42 -8.40 11.12 28.38
C ASP A 42 -9.40 9.95 28.46
N GLY A 43 -9.02 8.76 27.99
CA GLY A 43 -9.89 7.59 27.94
C GLY A 43 -11.08 7.77 26.99
N THR A 44 -10.82 8.42 25.84
CA THR A 44 -11.86 8.80 24.87
C THR A 44 -12.42 7.61 24.09
N ASP A 45 -13.57 7.83 23.44
CA ASP A 45 -14.21 6.93 22.48
C ASP A 45 -13.20 6.27 21.50
N PRO A 46 -13.12 4.93 21.48
CA PRO A 46 -12.28 4.15 20.56
C PRO A 46 -12.43 4.50 19.08
N GLU A 47 -13.63 4.89 18.61
CA GLU A 47 -13.84 5.25 17.21
C GLU A 47 -13.16 6.58 16.85
N ARG A 48 -13.15 7.53 17.77
CA ARG A 48 -12.44 8.80 17.59
C ARG A 48 -10.92 8.58 17.52
N VAL A 49 -10.39 7.73 18.40
CA VAL A 49 -8.96 7.34 18.35
C VAL A 49 -8.63 6.68 17.01
N ARG A 50 -9.52 5.82 16.48
CA ARG A 50 -9.32 5.18 15.18
C ARG A 50 -9.30 6.19 14.04
N ALA A 51 -10.22 7.16 14.03
CA ALA A 51 -10.27 8.21 13.02
C ALA A 51 -9.02 9.11 13.05
N ASP A 52 -8.54 9.49 14.24
CA ASP A 52 -7.31 10.29 14.35
C ASP A 52 -6.07 9.48 13.92
N LEU A 53 -6.02 8.17 14.17
CA LEU A 53 -4.95 7.28 13.67
C LEU A 53 -4.98 7.15 12.13
N GLU A 54 -6.17 7.09 11.52
CA GLU A 54 -6.31 7.10 10.05
C GLU A 54 -5.86 8.43 9.44
N ALA A 55 -6.23 9.55 10.05
CA ALA A 55 -5.75 10.87 9.61
C ALA A 55 -4.23 10.99 9.72
N LEU A 56 -3.63 10.42 10.77
CA LEU A 56 -2.18 10.35 10.94
C LEU A 56 -1.53 9.50 9.84
N ASP A 57 -2.04 8.29 9.57
CA ASP A 57 -1.53 7.41 8.51
C ASP A 57 -1.62 8.08 7.13
N GLU A 58 -2.77 8.67 6.79
CA GLU A 58 -3.00 9.39 5.53
C GLU A 58 -2.05 10.60 5.39
N GLY A 59 -1.84 11.33 6.49
CA GLY A 59 -0.89 12.44 6.53
C GLY A 59 0.53 12.00 6.18
N PHE A 60 1.01 10.91 6.79
CA PHE A 60 2.34 10.35 6.50
C PHE A 60 2.42 9.72 5.11
N ALA A 61 1.34 9.13 4.59
CA ALA A 61 1.29 8.53 3.26
C ALA A 61 1.56 9.56 2.14
N ARG A 62 1.12 10.80 2.31
CA ARG A 62 1.41 11.92 1.38
C ARG A 62 2.92 12.24 1.27
N HIS A 63 3.70 11.83 2.27
CA HIS A 63 5.15 11.94 2.31
C HIS A 63 5.86 10.60 2.05
N GLY A 64 5.15 9.62 1.48
CA GLY A 64 5.71 8.33 1.09
C GLY A 64 5.89 7.33 2.22
N ILE A 65 5.39 7.62 3.42
CA ILE A 65 5.41 6.70 4.56
C ILE A 65 4.03 6.07 4.71
N ASP A 66 3.80 4.98 3.99
CA ASP A 66 2.56 4.21 4.03
C ASP A 66 2.55 3.24 5.23
N GLY A 67 1.38 3.03 5.81
CA GLY A 67 1.16 2.10 6.92
C GLY A 67 1.98 2.38 8.18
N LEU A 68 2.02 3.64 8.61
CA LEU A 68 2.72 4.04 9.83
C LEU A 68 2.22 3.28 11.06
N THR A 69 0.90 3.19 11.25
CA THR A 69 0.27 2.49 12.38
C THR A 69 -0.38 1.16 11.98
N THR A 70 -0.53 0.88 10.69
CA THR A 70 -1.02 -0.41 10.18
C THR A 70 0.14 -1.38 9.91
N ARG A 71 -0.11 -2.69 9.85
CA ARG A 71 0.94 -3.61 9.39
C ARG A 71 1.23 -3.28 7.94
N THR A 72 2.53 -3.23 7.60
CA THR A 72 3.07 -3.04 6.26
C THR A 72 2.25 -3.86 5.26
N ARG A 73 1.89 -3.28 4.09
CA ARG A 73 1.13 -3.93 3.01
C ARG A 73 1.38 -5.44 2.99
N ALA A 74 0.37 -6.22 3.36
CA ALA A 74 0.41 -7.64 3.09
C ALA A 74 0.25 -7.77 1.58
N TYR A 75 1.35 -7.99 0.86
CA TYR A 75 1.26 -8.44 -0.52
C TYR A 75 0.62 -9.82 -0.47
N PRO A 76 -0.55 -10.03 -1.11
CA PRO A 76 -1.11 -11.37 -1.22
C PRO A 76 -0.03 -12.28 -1.83
N ARG A 77 0.03 -13.54 -1.37
CA ARG A 77 0.85 -14.54 -2.05
C ARG A 77 0.42 -14.56 -3.51
N LEU A 78 1.38 -14.56 -4.44
CA LEU A 78 1.09 -14.73 -5.85
C LEU A 78 0.20 -15.96 -6.05
N SER A 79 -1.00 -15.76 -6.60
CA SER A 79 -1.92 -16.83 -6.96
C SER A 79 -1.17 -17.82 -7.86
N GLY A 80 -1.18 -19.12 -7.52
CA GLY A 80 -0.63 -20.17 -8.39
C GLY A 80 0.83 -20.58 -8.15
N THR A 81 1.52 -20.08 -7.11
CA THR A 81 2.92 -20.47 -6.86
C THR A 81 3.04 -21.73 -5.98
N VAL A 82 3.09 -22.90 -6.62
CA VAL A 82 3.76 -24.09 -6.07
C VAL A 82 4.91 -24.43 -7.01
N GLY A 83 6.16 -24.25 -6.58
CA GLY A 83 7.36 -24.44 -7.44
C GLY A 83 8.00 -23.12 -7.90
N HIS A 84 8.29 -23.00 -9.21
CA HIS A 84 8.91 -21.82 -9.83
C HIS A 84 7.86 -20.72 -10.09
N PRO A 85 7.92 -19.58 -9.40
CA PRO A 85 6.94 -18.51 -9.59
C PRO A 85 7.06 -17.91 -10.99
N VAL A 86 5.97 -17.96 -11.75
CA VAL A 86 5.87 -17.32 -13.08
C VAL A 86 4.77 -16.28 -13.04
N LEU A 87 5.12 -15.03 -13.35
CA LEU A 87 4.18 -13.95 -13.59
C LEU A 87 3.63 -14.05 -15.01
N ARG A 88 2.31 -14.10 -15.14
CA ARG A 88 1.61 -14.11 -16.44
C ARG A 88 0.74 -12.89 -16.59
N GLY A 89 0.83 -12.23 -17.74
CA GLY A 89 0.03 -11.04 -17.98
C GLY A 89 0.33 -10.31 -19.27
N TRP A 90 -0.33 -9.17 -19.42
CA TRP A 90 -0.25 -8.31 -20.60
C TRP A 90 0.65 -7.09 -20.35
N VAL A 91 1.56 -6.80 -21.29
CA VAL A 91 2.49 -5.66 -21.25
C VAL A 91 2.43 -4.78 -22.49
N CYS A 92 2.91 -3.55 -22.35
CA CYS A 92 3.01 -2.58 -23.43
C CYS A 92 3.96 -3.09 -24.55
N PRO A 93 3.56 -3.02 -25.85
CA PRO A 93 4.40 -3.42 -26.97
C PRO A 93 5.51 -2.42 -27.33
N ALA A 94 5.50 -1.21 -26.74
CA ALA A 94 6.47 -0.17 -27.06
C ALA A 94 7.92 -0.59 -26.78
N THR A 95 8.87 -0.05 -27.55
CA THR A 95 10.31 -0.22 -27.29
C THR A 95 10.69 0.30 -25.89
N HIS A 96 10.12 1.44 -25.49
CA HIS A 96 10.19 1.96 -24.12
C HIS A 96 8.89 1.65 -23.40
N ARG A 97 8.85 0.50 -22.74
CA ARG A 97 7.65 -0.01 -22.07
C ARG A 97 7.32 0.85 -20.84
N CYS A 98 6.04 1.18 -20.68
CA CYS A 98 5.56 1.70 -19.41
C CYS A 98 5.54 0.58 -18.36
N SER A 99 5.53 0.95 -17.08
CA SER A 99 5.51 0.00 -15.95
C SER A 99 4.18 -0.74 -15.77
N ARG A 100 3.19 -0.50 -16.63
CA ARG A 100 1.85 -1.11 -16.51
C ARG A 100 1.94 -2.61 -16.88
N PHE A 101 1.63 -3.45 -15.90
CA PHE A 101 1.47 -4.89 -16.03
C PHE A 101 0.07 -5.27 -15.58
N THR A 102 -0.68 -6.00 -16.41
CA THR A 102 -2.00 -6.52 -16.03
C THR A 102 -1.88 -8.01 -15.80
N GLN A 103 -1.83 -8.42 -14.53
CA GLN A 103 -1.72 -9.83 -14.15
C GLN A 103 -3.00 -10.57 -14.53
N HIS A 104 -2.85 -11.77 -15.10
CA HIS A 104 -3.96 -12.66 -15.40
C HIS A 104 -3.63 -14.09 -14.97
N ASP A 105 -4.46 -14.63 -14.07
CA ASP A 105 -4.30 -15.99 -13.54
C ASP A 105 -4.66 -17.07 -14.58
N THR A 106 -5.47 -16.69 -15.58
CA THR A 106 -5.83 -17.54 -16.72
C THR A 106 -5.79 -16.70 -18.00
N GLY A 107 -5.05 -17.20 -18.98
CA GLY A 107 -4.96 -16.64 -20.32
C GLY A 107 -4.23 -17.65 -21.19
N THR A 108 -4.82 -17.99 -22.33
CA THR A 108 -4.13 -18.77 -23.36
C THR A 108 -3.36 -17.79 -24.24
N PRO A 109 -2.08 -18.03 -24.56
CA PRO A 109 -1.39 -17.26 -25.58
C PRO A 109 -2.24 -17.23 -26.86
N GLY A 110 -2.71 -16.05 -27.26
CA GLY A 110 -3.51 -15.85 -28.47
C GLY A 110 -5.00 -16.23 -28.41
N GLY A 111 -5.60 -16.39 -27.22
CA GLY A 111 -6.98 -16.90 -27.07
C GLY A 111 -8.13 -15.90 -27.19
N ASP A 112 -7.92 -14.63 -26.86
CA ASP A 112 -8.89 -13.53 -27.04
C ASP A 112 -8.08 -12.27 -27.36
N ALA A 113 -8.65 -11.32 -28.11
CA ALA A 113 -7.99 -10.04 -28.37
C ALA A 113 -7.66 -9.37 -27.02
N GLY A 114 -6.39 -9.46 -26.61
CA GLY A 114 -5.93 -8.93 -25.34
C GLY A 114 -6.24 -7.42 -25.23
N PRO A 115 -6.22 -6.87 -24.01
CA PRO A 115 -6.43 -5.43 -23.80
C PRO A 115 -5.58 -4.58 -24.75
N VAL A 116 -6.10 -3.44 -25.18
CA VAL A 116 -5.42 -2.52 -26.10
C VAL A 116 -4.64 -1.46 -25.32
N CYS A 117 -3.46 -1.10 -25.81
CA CYS A 117 -2.76 0.10 -25.38
C CYS A 117 -3.44 1.32 -26.00
N GLU A 118 -4.26 2.06 -25.24
CA GLU A 118 -4.98 3.24 -25.75
C GLU A 118 -4.06 4.30 -26.38
N ALA A 119 -2.84 4.46 -25.85
CA ALA A 119 -1.87 5.42 -26.37
C ALA A 119 -1.31 5.04 -27.76
N LEU A 120 -1.28 3.75 -28.09
CA LEU A 120 -0.73 3.23 -29.36
C LEU A 120 -1.80 2.68 -30.29
N GLY A 121 -3.02 2.44 -29.79
CA GLY A 121 -4.09 1.74 -30.52
C GLY A 121 -3.78 0.27 -30.84
N THR A 122 -2.75 -0.31 -30.23
CA THR A 122 -2.29 -1.68 -30.52
C THR A 122 -2.57 -2.63 -29.36
N PRO A 123 -2.87 -3.92 -29.62
CA PRO A 123 -2.99 -4.92 -28.57
C PRO A 123 -1.75 -5.00 -27.66
N LEU A 124 -1.96 -5.24 -26.37
CA LEU A 124 -0.90 -5.58 -25.45
C LEU A 124 -0.34 -6.98 -25.77
N VAL A 125 0.91 -7.23 -25.37
CA VAL A 125 1.62 -8.48 -25.63
C VAL A 125 1.56 -9.37 -24.39
N TRP A 126 1.22 -10.65 -24.58
CA TRP A 126 1.27 -11.64 -23.51
C TRP A 126 2.72 -11.97 -23.16
N VAL A 127 3.05 -11.97 -21.87
CA VAL A 127 4.36 -12.38 -21.37
C VAL A 127 4.22 -13.34 -20.21
N GLU A 128 5.20 -14.24 -20.13
CA GLU A 128 5.47 -15.07 -18.96
C GLU A 128 6.86 -14.66 -18.44
N ILE A 129 6.95 -14.27 -17.18
CA ILE A 129 8.19 -13.81 -16.54
C ILE A 129 8.47 -14.74 -15.37
N GLU A 130 9.57 -15.49 -15.46
CA GLU A 130 10.10 -16.25 -14.32
C GLU A 130 10.63 -15.28 -13.26
N LEU A 131 10.25 -15.50 -12.00
CA LEU A 131 10.66 -14.70 -10.84
C LEU A 131 11.85 -15.32 -10.10
#